data_AF-A0A7C4SBI8-F1
#
_entry.id   AF-A0A7C4SBI8-F1
#
_cell.length_a   1.000
_cell.length_b   1.000
_cell.length_c   1.000
_cell.angle_alpha   90.00
_cell.angle_beta   90.00
_cell.angle_gamma   90.00
#
_symmetry.space_group_name_H-M   'P 1'
#
loop_
_entity.id
_entity.type
_entity.pdbx_description
1 polymer ?
#
loop_
_entity_poly.entity_id
_entity_poly.type
_entity_poly.pdbx_seq_one_letter_code
_entity_poly.pdbx_strand_id
1 'polypeptide(L)'
;MKKISGPAKYGAMDGFSLQGLRAMLFDFEGTLVPFEWNITEAVSEVYEMLGGFGIPAERLQGRSYSALLTEGSAMALEYGHSPQEVRRRIEKIYDGYDEDALRRWSLRPGARALLDRVKEK
;
A
#
# COMPACT_ATOMS: atom_id res chain seq x y z
N MET A 1 25.20 -2.19 25.60
CA MET A 1 24.35 -1.66 24.51
C MET A 1 25.20 -1.57 23.24
N LYS A 2 24.98 -2.46 22.27
CA LYS A 2 25.66 -2.42 20.97
C LYS A 2 24.89 -1.46 20.05
N LYS A 3 25.55 -0.39 19.58
CA LYS A 3 25.02 0.51 18.54
C LYS A 3 24.96 -0.28 17.22
N ILE A 4 23.79 -0.33 16.59
CA ILE A 4 23.60 -1.00 15.30
C ILE A 4 23.68 0.06 14.20
N SER A 5 24.69 -0.14 13.37
CA SER A 5 24.96 0.28 11.97
C SER A 5 24.37 1.58 11.41
N GLY A 6 25.26 2.39 10.85
CA GLY A 6 24.96 3.55 10.01
C GLY A 6 24.31 3.20 8.66
N PRO A 7 24.15 4.20 7.76
CA PRO A 7 23.32 4.08 6.57
C PRO A 7 23.85 3.01 5.62
N ALA A 8 22.93 2.24 5.04
CA ALA A 8 23.21 1.28 3.99
C ALA A 8 24.01 1.97 2.86
N LYS A 9 25.22 1.47 2.59
CA LYS A 9 25.99 1.82 1.40
C LYS A 9 25.33 1.14 0.21
N TYR A 10 24.55 1.89 -0.58
CA TYR A 10 24.19 1.44 -1.91
C TYR A 10 25.48 1.38 -2.75
N GLY A 11 25.95 0.18 -3.06
CA GLY A 11 27.10 -0.02 -3.94
C GLY A 11 26.81 0.60 -5.30
N ALA A 12 27.80 1.31 -5.85
CA ALA A 12 27.77 1.68 -7.26
C ALA A 12 27.69 0.38 -8.08
N MET A 13 26.59 0.17 -8.79
CA MET A 13 26.47 -0.90 -9.77
C MET A 13 27.29 -0.50 -11.00
N ASP A 14 28.60 -0.74 -10.94
CA ASP A 14 29.45 -0.67 -12.13
C ASP A 14 29.03 -1.82 -13.06
N GLY A 15 28.37 -1.50 -14.18
CA GLY A 15 28.22 -2.45 -15.30
C GLY A 15 26.84 -2.66 -15.93
N PHE A 16 25.81 -1.87 -15.64
CA PHE A 16 24.54 -2.02 -16.39
C PHE A 16 24.59 -1.28 -17.74
N SER A 17 24.73 -2.03 -18.83
CA SER A 17 24.62 -1.49 -20.20
C SER A 17 23.17 -1.41 -20.64
N LEU A 18 22.76 -0.24 -21.14
CA LEU A 18 21.43 -0.01 -21.73
C LEU A 18 21.36 -0.36 -23.23
N GLN A 19 22.41 -0.96 -23.81
CA GLN A 19 22.42 -1.30 -25.24
C GLN A 19 21.40 -2.39 -25.56
N GLY A 20 20.61 -2.18 -26.62
CA GLY A 20 19.59 -3.13 -27.08
C GLY A 20 18.29 -3.13 -26.26
N LEU A 21 18.20 -2.33 -25.20
CA LEU A 21 16.99 -2.20 -24.41
C LEU A 21 15.95 -1.37 -25.18
N ARG A 22 14.74 -1.92 -25.33
CA ARG A 22 13.64 -1.27 -26.07
C ARG A 22 12.62 -0.58 -25.17
N ALA A 23 12.49 -1.03 -23.92
CA ALA A 23 11.56 -0.49 -22.94
C ALA A 23 12.03 -0.79 -21.51
N MET A 24 11.64 0.07 -20.57
CA MET A 24 11.73 -0.18 -19.13
C MET A 24 10.35 -0.02 -18.51
N LEU A 25 9.98 -0.93 -17.62
CA LEU A 25 8.80 -0.79 -16.78
C LEU A 25 9.26 -0.47 -15.36
N PHE A 26 8.67 0.57 -14.79
CA PHE A 26 8.87 0.94 -13.39
C PHE A 26 7.57 0.70 -12.65
N ASP A 27 7.66 -0.03 -11.54
CA ASP A 27 6.63 0.06 -10.52
C ASP A 27 6.61 1.49 -9.95
N PHE A 28 5.45 1.93 -9.45
CA PHE A 28 5.29 3.30 -8.99
C PHE A 28 5.59 3.45 -7.49
N GLU A 29 4.71 2.92 -6.65
CA GLU A 29 4.90 2.95 -5.20
C GLU A 29 6.01 2.00 -4.75
N GLY A 30 6.72 2.36 -3.69
CA GLY A 30 7.90 1.60 -3.25
C GLY A 30 9.12 1.75 -4.17
N THR A 31 8.95 2.11 -5.44
CA THR A 31 10.01 2.21 -6.46
C THR A 31 10.32 3.66 -6.90
N LEU A 32 9.37 4.39 -7.47
CA LEU A 32 9.55 5.78 -7.90
C LEU A 32 9.17 6.77 -6.79
N VAL A 33 8.19 6.41 -5.97
CA VAL A 33 7.80 7.12 -4.74
C VAL A 33 7.93 6.15 -3.55
N PRO A 34 8.00 6.65 -2.30
CA PRO A 34 7.84 5.80 -1.13
C PRO A 34 6.45 5.13 -1.12
N PHE A 35 6.34 3.99 -0.45
CA PHE A 35 5.03 3.41 -0.12
C PHE A 35 4.49 4.14 1.11
N GLU A 36 3.43 4.92 0.94
CA GLU A 36 2.92 5.84 1.97
C GLU A 36 1.59 5.37 2.59
N TRP A 37 1.00 4.28 2.09
CA TRP A 37 -0.28 3.79 2.58
C TRP A 37 -0.19 3.27 4.01
N ASN A 38 -0.94 3.86 4.94
CA ASN A 38 -0.93 3.46 6.35
C ASN A 38 -1.85 2.25 6.59
N ILE A 39 -1.39 1.08 6.13
CA ILE A 39 -2.13 -0.19 6.21
C ILE A 39 -2.59 -0.49 7.64
N THR A 40 -1.71 -0.26 8.63
CA THR A 40 -1.97 -0.62 10.02
C THR A 40 -3.17 0.13 10.58
N GLU A 41 -3.23 1.45 10.37
CA GLU A 41 -4.36 2.26 10.81
C GLU A 41 -5.63 1.96 10.01
N ALA A 42 -5.53 1.81 8.69
CA ALA A 42 -6.66 1.45 7.84
C ALA A 42 -7.31 0.11 8.27
N VAL A 43 -6.50 -0.90 8.56
CA VAL A 43 -6.96 -2.21 9.05
C VAL A 43 -7.59 -2.08 10.44
N SER A 44 -7.00 -1.30 11.33
CA SER A 44 -7.56 -1.06 12.67
C SER A 44 -8.94 -0.41 12.59
N GLU A 45 -9.09 0.62 11.77
CA GLU A 45 -10.35 1.34 11.57
C GLU A 45 -11.42 0.44 10.93
N VAL A 46 -11.04 -0.44 10.01
CA VAL A 46 -11.96 -1.45 9.46
C VAL A 46 -12.43 -2.41 10.54
N TYR A 47 -11.56 -2.88 11.44
CA TYR A 47 -11.98 -3.76 12.54
C TYR A 47 -12.95 -3.08 13.49
N GLU A 48 -12.70 -1.83 13.88
CA GLU A 48 -13.61 -1.05 14.72
C GLU A 48 -14.97 -0.86 14.03
N MET A 49 -14.96 -0.52 12.74
CA MET A 49 -16.17 -0.34 11.94
C MET A 49 -16.98 -1.64 11.84
N LEU A 50 -16.33 -2.79 11.59
CA LEU A 50 -16.99 -4.10 11.58
C LEU A 50 -17.60 -4.47 12.93
N GLY A 51 -16.92 -4.12 14.04
CA GLY A 51 -17.46 -4.26 15.39
C GLY A 51 -18.76 -3.50 15.61
N GLY A 52 -18.92 -2.33 14.97
CA GLY A 52 -20.17 -1.57 14.95
C GLY A 52 -21.34 -2.27 14.26
N PHE A 53 -21.06 -3.23 13.38
CA PHE A 53 -22.03 -4.13 12.74
C PHE A 53 -22.22 -5.46 13.51
N GLY A 54 -21.61 -5.60 14.69
CA GLY A 54 -21.60 -6.85 15.45
C GLY A 54 -20.77 -7.97 14.82
N ILE A 55 -19.98 -7.66 13.78
CA ILE A 55 -19.12 -8.62 13.09
C ILE A 55 -17.81 -8.75 13.89
N PRO A 56 -17.47 -9.94 14.41
CA PRO A 56 -16.31 -10.12 15.27
C PRO A 56 -15.02 -10.08 14.45
N ALA A 57 -14.23 -9.03 14.66
CA ALA A 57 -12.97 -8.78 13.96
C ALA A 57 -11.94 -9.91 14.16
N GLU A 58 -12.05 -10.68 15.25
CA GLU A 58 -11.20 -11.82 15.57
C GLU A 58 -11.21 -12.88 14.47
N ARG A 59 -12.34 -13.05 13.76
CA ARG A 59 -12.46 -13.99 12.63
C ARG A 59 -11.61 -13.60 11.43
N LEU A 60 -11.21 -12.32 11.35
CA LEU A 60 -10.47 -11.73 10.24
C LEU A 60 -9.04 -11.33 10.64
N GLN A 61 -8.62 -11.57 11.89
CA GLN A 61 -7.27 -11.25 12.34
C GLN A 61 -6.20 -11.95 11.50
N GLY A 62 -5.16 -11.20 11.14
CA GLY A 62 -4.04 -11.71 10.32
C GLY A 62 -4.35 -11.87 8.83
N ARG A 63 -5.57 -11.54 8.39
CA ARG A 63 -5.92 -11.49 6.97
C ARG A 63 -5.33 -10.25 6.30
N SER A 64 -5.15 -10.31 4.98
CA SER A 64 -4.76 -9.13 4.20
C SER A 64 -5.88 -8.09 4.20
N TYR A 65 -5.54 -6.82 3.99
CA TYR A 65 -6.56 -5.76 3.85
C TYR A 65 -7.59 -6.08 2.75
N SER A 66 -7.16 -6.67 1.63
CA SER A 66 -8.06 -7.10 0.55
C SER A 66 -9.01 -8.24 0.97
N ALA A 67 -8.56 -9.12 1.86
CA ALA A 67 -9.40 -10.14 2.47
C ALA A 67 -10.41 -9.51 3.44
N LEU A 68 -10.07 -8.44 4.15
CA LEU A 68 -11.05 -7.71 4.98
C LEU A 68 -12.22 -7.16 4.15
N LEU A 69 -11.92 -6.59 2.97
CA LEU A 69 -12.96 -6.10 2.06
C LEU A 69 -13.88 -7.24 1.58
N THR A 70 -13.30 -8.36 1.17
CA THR A 70 -14.06 -9.48 0.58
C THR A 70 -14.76 -10.34 1.62
N GLU A 71 -14.03 -10.84 2.61
CA GLU A 71 -14.56 -11.69 3.68
C GLU A 71 -15.43 -10.89 4.66
N GLY A 72 -15.01 -9.68 5.07
CA GLY A 72 -15.76 -8.85 6.01
C GLY A 72 -17.10 -8.38 5.44
N SER A 73 -17.17 -8.04 4.15
CA SER A 73 -18.45 -7.73 3.52
C SER A 73 -19.34 -8.96 3.33
N ALA A 74 -18.76 -10.14 3.04
CA ALA A 74 -19.53 -11.38 2.94
C ALA A 74 -20.16 -11.78 4.29
N MET A 75 -19.44 -11.59 5.39
CA MET A 75 -19.92 -11.86 6.74
C MET A 75 -21.16 -11.02 7.12
N ALA A 76 -21.38 -9.86 6.49
CA ALA A 76 -22.51 -8.98 6.80
C ALA A 76 -23.87 -9.71 6.82
N LEU A 77 -24.08 -10.67 5.92
CA LEU A 77 -25.33 -11.45 5.86
C LEU A 77 -25.56 -12.27 7.14
N GLU A 78 -24.51 -12.83 7.74
CA GLU A 78 -24.59 -13.62 8.96
C GLU A 78 -25.08 -12.79 10.15
N TYR A 79 -24.87 -11.46 10.09
CA TYR A 79 -25.21 -10.51 11.14
C TYR A 79 -26.39 -9.61 10.77
N GLY A 80 -27.16 -9.95 9.72
CA GLY A 80 -28.38 -9.24 9.34
C GLY A 80 -28.15 -7.90 8.64
N HIS A 81 -26.96 -7.68 8.08
CA HIS A 81 -26.57 -6.47 7.37
C HIS A 81 -26.38 -6.72 5.86
N SER A 82 -26.45 -5.66 5.06
CA SER A 82 -26.17 -5.74 3.62
C SER A 82 -24.67 -5.84 3.36
N PRO A 83 -24.18 -6.84 2.58
CA PRO A 83 -22.79 -6.90 2.13
C PRO A 83 -22.34 -5.63 1.40
N GLN A 84 -23.21 -5.07 0.57
CA GLN A 84 -22.92 -3.86 -0.19
C GLN A 84 -22.78 -2.64 0.72
N GLU A 85 -23.53 -2.58 1.82
CA GLU A 85 -23.37 -1.52 2.81
C GLU A 85 -22.02 -1.61 3.51
N VAL A 86 -21.69 -2.78 4.07
CA VAL A 86 -20.40 -3.01 4.75
C VAL A 86 -19.23 -2.77 3.79
N ARG A 87 -19.32 -3.29 2.56
CA ARG A 87 -18.32 -3.06 1.51
C ARG A 87 -18.07 -1.58 1.27
N ARG A 88 -19.12 -0.77 1.05
CA ARG A 88 -18.98 0.68 0.83
C ARG A 88 -18.35 1.39 2.04
N ARG A 89 -18.59 0.91 3.26
CA ARG A 89 -17.94 1.48 4.45
C ARG A 89 -16.45 1.17 4.48
N ILE A 90 -16.04 -0.04 4.12
CA ILE A 90 -14.62 -0.42 4.01
C ILE A 90 -13.95 0.39 2.89
N GLU A 91 -14.56 0.46 1.70
CA GLU A 91 -14.03 1.22 0.57
C GLU A 91 -13.83 2.69 0.95
N LYS A 92 -14.81 3.32 1.62
CA LYS A 92 -14.68 4.70 2.08
C LYS A 92 -13.52 4.91 3.07
N ILE A 93 -13.25 3.95 3.94
CA ILE A 93 -12.09 4.01 4.84
C ILE A 93 -10.82 3.98 3.99
N TYR A 94 -10.68 3.00 3.09
CA TYR A 94 -9.51 2.88 2.22
C TYR A 94 -9.28 4.09 1.32
N ASP A 95 -10.34 4.66 0.74
CA ASP A 95 -10.27 5.89 -0.05
C ASP A 95 -9.64 7.04 0.76
N GLY A 96 -9.94 7.14 2.05
CA GLY A 96 -9.35 8.13 2.95
C GLY A 96 -7.84 7.95 3.13
N TYR A 97 -7.38 6.70 3.26
CA TYR A 97 -5.94 6.39 3.36
C TYR A 97 -5.22 6.50 2.01
N ASP A 98 -5.92 6.25 0.90
CA ASP A 98 -5.40 6.48 -0.44
C ASP A 98 -5.17 7.99 -0.69
N GLU A 99 -6.13 8.83 -0.29
CA GLU A 99 -5.99 10.29 -0.36
C GLU A 99 -4.86 10.82 0.54
N ASP A 100 -4.71 10.25 1.73
CA ASP A 100 -3.62 10.61 2.66
C ASP A 100 -2.25 10.21 2.10
N ALA A 101 -2.11 9.00 1.56
CA ALA A 101 -0.89 8.53 0.92
C ALA A 101 -0.51 9.42 -0.29
N LEU A 102 -1.49 9.76 -1.14
CA LEU A 102 -1.31 10.65 -2.28
C LEU A 102 -0.70 12.00 -1.88
N ARG A 103 -1.07 12.56 -0.73
CA ARG A 103 -0.54 13.85 -0.24
C ARG A 103 0.89 13.77 0.28
N ARG A 104 1.38 12.57 0.62
CA ARG A 104 2.74 12.33 1.11
C ARG A 104 3.72 11.87 0.04
N TRP A 105 3.23 11.45 -1.12
CA TRP A 105 4.11 11.03 -2.20
C TRP A 105 5.07 12.13 -2.61
N SER A 106 6.34 11.74 -2.66
CA SER A 106 7.42 12.54 -3.20
C SER A 106 8.32 11.64 -4.04
N LEU A 107 8.87 12.17 -5.13
CA LEU A 107 9.81 11.40 -5.94
C LEU A 107 11.02 10.99 -5.10
N ARG A 108 11.39 9.71 -5.16
CA ARG A 108 12.62 9.25 -4.52
C ARG A 108 13.84 9.98 -5.09
N PRO A 109 14.88 10.21 -4.28
CA PRO A 109 16.12 10.80 -4.76
C PRO A 109 16.68 10.04 -5.98
N GLY A 110 16.99 10.78 -7.05
CA GLY A 110 17.51 10.21 -8.29
C GLY A 110 16.46 9.64 -9.26
N ALA A 111 15.20 9.44 -8.85
CA ALA A 111 14.15 8.92 -9.73
C ALA A 111 13.94 9.83 -10.94
N ARG A 112 13.88 11.16 -10.72
CA ARG A 112 13.75 12.15 -11.79
C ARG A 112 14.89 12.06 -12.80
N ALA A 113 16.13 12.09 -12.31
CA ALA A 113 17.33 12.03 -13.15
C ALA A 113 17.44 10.72 -13.95
N LEU A 114 17.05 9.59 -13.34
CA LEU A 114 17.01 8.30 -14.05
C LEU A 114 15.97 8.34 -15.19
N LEU A 115 14.75 8.80 -14.90
CA LEU A 115 13.68 8.87 -15.90
C LEU A 115 14.04 9.80 -17.06
N ASP A 116 14.72 10.91 -16.80
CA ASP A 116 15.21 11.80 -17.84
C ASP A 116 16.25 11.12 -18.74
N ARG A 117 17.23 10.43 -18.15
CA ARG A 117 18.25 9.68 -18.91
C ARG A 117 17.67 8.56 -19.76
N VAL A 118 16.60 7.92 -19.30
CA VAL A 118 15.93 6.84 -20.06
C VAL A 118 15.08 7.40 -21.19
N LYS A 119 14.49 8.59 -21.02
CA LYS A 119 13.68 9.26 -22.06
C LYS A 119 14.51 9.80 -23.22
N GLU A 120 15.77 10.13 -22.99
CA GLU A 120 16.72 10.61 -24.01
C GLU A 120 17.30 9.50 -24.91
N LYS A 121 16.93 8.23 -24.68
CA LYS A 121 17.39 7.05 -25.43
C LYS A 121 16.33 6.57 -26.43
#